data_AF-A0A1I4HAE2-F1
#
_entry.id   AF-A0A1I4HAE2-F1
#
_cell.length_a   1.000
_cell.length_b   1.000
_cell.length_c   1.000
_cell.angle_alpha   90.00
_cell.angle_beta   90.00
_cell.angle_gamma   90.00
#
_symmetry.space_group_name_H-M   'P 1'
#
loop_
_entity.id
_entity.type
_entity.pdbx_description
1 polymer ?
#
loop_
_entity_poly.entity_id
_entity_poly.type
_entity_poly.pdbx_seq_one_letter_code
_entity_poly.pdbx_strand_id
1 'polypeptide(L)'
;MIFIIAYLATGIALIGYDFAAPPAHKKTYILEGKLKGILTTWFLWPAVIFMDSYYATKEGKDGIRFALGVILLFIAIFFIASLFFHFVASSSIFAYLGCFVIVVLLSPFLAAIILPDHDKL
;
A
#
# COMPACT_ATOMS: atom_id res chain seq x y z
N MET A 1 9.39 15.30 2.07
CA MET A 1 8.25 15.03 2.99
C MET A 1 7.10 14.30 2.31
N ILE A 2 6.63 14.76 1.14
CA ILE A 2 5.57 14.09 0.35
C ILE A 2 5.92 12.63 0.01
N PHE A 3 7.17 12.37 -0.37
CA PHE A 3 7.65 11.01 -0.63
C PHE A 3 7.49 10.07 0.59
N ILE A 4 7.77 10.57 1.80
CA ILE A 4 7.64 9.80 3.05
C ILE A 4 6.16 9.51 3.34
N ILE A 5 5.29 10.50 3.13
CA ILE A 5 3.83 10.34 3.25
C ILE A 5 3.34 9.26 2.29
N ALA A 6 3.75 9.32 1.03
CA ALA A 6 3.37 8.34 0.01
C ALA A 6 3.88 6.94 0.35
N TYR A 7 5.11 6.83 0.83
CA TYR A 7 5.71 5.57 1.26
C TYR A 7 4.90 4.91 2.39
N LEU A 8 4.63 5.67 3.46
CA LEU A 8 3.93 5.16 4.63
C LEU A 8 2.46 4.84 4.33
N ALA A 9 1.79 5.68 3.52
CA ALA A 9 0.42 5.43 3.10
C ALA A 9 0.31 4.20 2.19
N THR A 10 1.29 3.96 1.31
CA THR A 10 1.33 2.74 0.49
C THR A 10 1.45 1.50 1.36
N GLY A 11 2.30 1.52 2.39
CA GLY A 11 2.39 0.41 3.34
C GLY A 11 1.07 0.13 4.08
N ILE A 12 0.33 1.17 4.49
CA ILE A 12 -0.99 1.02 5.11
C ILE A 12 -2.01 0.46 4.11
N ALA A 13 -1.98 0.96 2.88
CA ALA A 13 -2.85 0.50 1.80
C ALA A 13 -2.71 -1.02 1.56
N LEU A 14 -1.47 -1.52 1.60
CA LEU A 14 -1.16 -2.93 1.42
C LEU A 14 -1.65 -3.79 2.59
N ILE A 15 -1.52 -3.30 3.82
CA ILE A 15 -2.09 -3.98 4.99
C ILE A 15 -3.62 -4.03 4.87
N GLY A 16 -4.24 -2.93 4.43
CA GLY A 16 -5.68 -2.88 4.16
C GLY A 16 -6.11 -3.86 3.07
N TYR A 17 -5.33 -3.96 2.00
CA TYR A 17 -5.53 -4.93 0.92
C TYR A 17 -5.43 -6.37 1.44
N ASP A 18 -4.35 -6.71 2.16
CA ASP A 18 -4.15 -8.03 2.76
C ASP A 18 -5.27 -8.37 3.78
N PHE A 19 -5.84 -7.37 4.47
CA PHE A 19 -6.95 -7.55 5.40
C PHE A 19 -8.29 -7.82 4.69
N ALA A 20 -8.48 -7.21 3.52
CA ALA A 20 -9.64 -7.39 2.65
C ALA A 20 -9.62 -8.71 1.87
N ALA A 21 -8.51 -9.44 1.89
CA ALA A 21 -8.38 -10.77 1.28
C ALA A 21 -9.46 -11.75 1.78
N PRO A 22 -9.99 -12.64 0.91
CA PRO A 22 -10.80 -13.78 1.34
C PRO A 22 -10.03 -14.67 2.33
N PRO A 23 -10.70 -15.39 3.26
CA PRO A 23 -10.04 -16.20 4.28
C PRO A 23 -9.02 -17.21 3.73
N ALA A 24 -9.25 -17.74 2.52
CA ALA A 24 -8.35 -18.67 1.85
C ALA A 24 -7.01 -18.04 1.40
N HIS A 25 -6.96 -16.71 1.25
CA HIS A 25 -5.80 -15.96 0.75
C HIS A 25 -5.27 -14.97 1.79
N LYS A 26 -5.88 -14.93 2.99
CA LYS A 26 -5.41 -14.08 4.09
C LYS A 26 -4.01 -14.52 4.53
N LYS A 27 -3.10 -13.55 4.57
CA LYS A 27 -1.74 -13.79 5.05
C LYS A 27 -1.76 -14.22 6.53
N THR A 28 -0.85 -15.13 6.86
CA THR A 28 -0.74 -15.75 8.19
C THR A 28 -0.58 -14.71 9.30
N TYR A 29 0.11 -13.60 9.05
CA TYR A 29 0.29 -12.56 10.05
C TYR A 29 -1.01 -11.82 10.40
N ILE A 30 -2.00 -11.81 9.52
CA ILE A 30 -3.33 -11.22 9.79
C ILE A 30 -4.19 -12.21 10.54
N LEU A 31 -4.20 -13.47 10.10
CA LEU A 31 -4.95 -14.54 10.77
C LEU A 31 -4.49 -14.75 12.22
N GLU A 32 -3.19 -14.64 12.48
CA GLU A 32 -2.60 -14.81 13.80
C GLU A 32 -2.47 -13.49 14.59
N GLY A 33 -2.91 -12.36 14.02
CA GLY A 33 -2.79 -11.05 14.67
C GLY A 33 -1.36 -10.63 15.02
N LYS A 34 -0.36 -11.11 14.27
CA LYS A 34 1.06 -10.86 14.55
C LYS A 34 1.44 -9.44 14.16
N LEU A 35 1.48 -8.55 15.15
CA LEU A 35 1.93 -7.15 15.01
C LEU A 35 3.28 -7.02 14.29
N LYS A 36 4.22 -7.95 14.52
CA LYS A 36 5.52 -7.95 13.85
C LYS A 36 5.36 -8.04 12.31
N GLY A 37 4.44 -8.87 11.83
CA GLY A 37 4.17 -9.00 10.39
C GLY A 37 3.56 -7.72 9.82
N ILE A 38 2.60 -7.13 10.53
CA ILE A 38 1.98 -5.85 10.16
C ILE A 38 3.03 -4.74 10.06
N LEU A 39 3.91 -4.61 11.06
CA LEU A 39 4.98 -3.60 11.05
C LEU A 39 6.00 -3.84 9.93
N THR A 40 6.31 -5.10 9.65
CA THR A 40 7.21 -5.46 8.54
C THR A 40 6.58 -5.06 7.20
N THR A 41 5.30 -5.40 6.97
CA THR A 41 4.58 -4.97 5.77
C THR A 41 4.48 -3.45 5.70
N TRP A 42 4.28 -2.74 6.82
CA TRP A 42 4.17 -1.29 6.79
C TRP A 42 5.48 -0.59 6.40
N PHE A 43 6.58 -0.93 7.07
CA PHE A 43 7.85 -0.23 6.93
C PHE A 43 8.78 -0.81 5.88
N LEU A 44 8.61 -2.08 5.52
CA LEU A 44 9.46 -2.82 4.57
C LEU A 44 8.65 -3.36 3.40
N TRP A 45 7.53 -2.71 3.05
CA TRP A 45 6.68 -3.10 1.93
C TRP A 45 7.41 -3.37 0.61
N PRO A 46 8.48 -2.64 0.22
CA PRO A 46 9.16 -2.93 -1.04
C PRO A 46 9.79 -4.32 -1.05
N ALA A 47 10.37 -4.74 0.08
CA ALA A 47 10.94 -6.07 0.24
C ALA A 47 9.85 -7.15 0.32
N VAL A 48 8.75 -6.88 1.03
CA VAL A 48 7.62 -7.80 1.15
C VAL A 48 7.00 -8.07 -0.22
N ILE A 49 6.76 -7.03 -1.03
CA ILE A 49 6.17 -7.18 -2.36
C ILE A 49 7.12 -7.82 -3.34
N PHE A 50 8.42 -7.54 -3.25
CA PHE A 50 9.40 -8.24 -4.05
C PHE A 50 9.35 -9.76 -3.79
N MET A 51 9.27 -10.15 -2.52
CA MET A 51 9.14 -11.56 -2.15
C MET A 51 7.81 -12.14 -2.61
N ASP A 52 6.69 -11.46 -2.34
CA ASP A 52 5.35 -11.91 -2.73
C ASP A 52 5.22 -12.07 -4.26
N SER A 53 5.70 -11.09 -5.03
CA SER A 53 5.70 -11.15 -6.50
C SER A 53 6.61 -12.26 -7.04
N TYR A 54 7.77 -12.49 -6.42
CA TYR A 54 8.66 -13.58 -6.79
C TYR A 54 8.03 -14.95 -6.56
N TYR A 55 7.44 -15.18 -5.38
CA TYR A 55 6.77 -16.44 -5.07
C TYR A 55 5.53 -16.66 -5.94
N ALA A 56 4.67 -15.65 -6.12
CA ALA A 56 3.51 -15.75 -7.01
C ALA A 56 3.92 -16.06 -8.45
N THR A 57 4.98 -15.43 -8.97
CA THR A 57 5.51 -15.71 -10.32
C THR A 57 6.06 -17.13 -10.43
N LYS A 58 6.77 -17.61 -9.39
CA LYS A 58 7.30 -18.98 -9.34
C LYS A 58 6.18 -20.03 -9.32
N GLU A 59 5.03 -19.70 -8.75
CA GLU A 59 3.82 -20.54 -8.72
C GLU A 59 2.97 -20.41 -9.99
N GLY A 60 3.41 -19.62 -10.99
CA GLY A 60 2.70 -19.44 -12.26
C GLY A 60 1.52 -18.48 -12.21
N LYS A 61 1.44 -17.64 -11.18
CA LYS A 61 0.38 -16.65 -10.97
C LYS A 61 0.83 -15.24 -11.40
N ASP A 62 -0.07 -14.26 -11.30
CA ASP A 62 0.13 -12.89 -11.79
C ASP A 62 1.05 -12.02 -10.88
N GLY A 63 2.17 -12.58 -10.40
CA GLY A 63 3.09 -11.90 -9.47
C GLY A 63 3.71 -10.62 -10.03
N ILE A 64 4.04 -10.59 -11.32
CA ILE A 64 4.55 -9.38 -12.01
C ILE A 64 3.49 -8.28 -12.04
N ARG A 65 2.23 -8.65 -12.29
CA ARG A 65 1.11 -7.69 -12.32
C ARG A 65 0.85 -7.08 -10.95
N PHE A 66 1.01 -7.87 -9.88
CA PHE A 66 0.94 -7.37 -8.52
C PHE A 66 2.05 -6.35 -8.24
N ALA A 67 3.31 -6.66 -8.56
CA ALA A 67 4.43 -5.72 -8.38
C ALA A 67 4.19 -4.39 -9.13
N LEU A 68 3.73 -4.46 -10.38
CA LEU A 68 3.38 -3.28 -11.17
C LEU A 68 2.21 -2.49 -10.55
N GLY A 69 1.19 -3.19 -10.05
CA GLY A 69 0.06 -2.58 -9.35
C GLY A 69 0.50 -1.79 -8.11
N VAL A 70 1.42 -2.33 -7.32
CA VAL A 70 1.95 -1.60 -6.16
C VAL A 70 2.76 -0.38 -6.58
N ILE A 71 3.59 -0.48 -7.62
CA ILE A 71 4.34 0.68 -8.14
C ILE A 71 3.36 1.78 -8.58
N LEU A 72 2.29 1.41 -9.30
CA LEU A 72 1.22 2.33 -9.69
C LEU A 72 0.51 2.95 -8.49
N LEU A 73 0.22 2.15 -7.46
CA LEU A 73 -0.39 2.63 -6.21
C LEU A 73 0.48 3.68 -5.52
N PHE A 74 1.78 3.42 -5.41
CA PHE A 74 2.74 4.38 -4.85
C PHE A 74 2.77 5.69 -5.66
N ILE A 75 2.81 5.60 -6.99
CA ILE A 75 2.80 6.77 -7.88
C ILE A 75 1.49 7.56 -7.72
N ALA A 76 0.34 6.89 -7.68
CA ALA A 76 -0.96 7.52 -7.52
C ALA A 76 -1.07 8.27 -6.18
N ILE A 77 -0.66 7.62 -5.08
CA ILE A 77 -0.62 8.21 -3.74
C ILE A 77 0.34 9.42 -3.72
N PHE A 78 1.52 9.30 -4.33
CA PHE A 78 2.48 10.40 -4.43
C PHE A 78 1.89 11.59 -5.19
N PHE A 79 1.22 11.35 -6.32
CA PHE A 79 0.59 12.38 -7.11
C PHE A 79 -0.54 13.09 -6.36
N ILE A 80 -1.43 12.34 -5.70
CA ILE A 80 -2.52 12.90 -4.89
C ILE A 80 -1.98 13.74 -3.74
N ALA A 81 -0.98 13.24 -3.01
CA ALA A 81 -0.33 13.97 -1.94
C ALA A 81 0.30 15.28 -2.47
N SER A 82 1.01 15.22 -3.60
CA SER A 82 1.62 16.39 -4.23
C SER A 82 0.59 17.43 -4.69
N LEU A 83 -0.52 16.98 -5.27
CA LEU A 83 -1.61 17.84 -5.72
C LEU A 83 -2.23 18.58 -4.52
N PHE A 84 -2.47 17.88 -3.42
CA PHE A 84 -3.02 18.45 -2.20
C PHE A 84 -2.12 19.57 -1.63
N PHE A 85 -0.80 19.35 -1.58
CA PHE A 85 0.14 20.39 -1.13
C PHE A 85 0.20 21.60 -2.06
N HIS A 86 0.04 21.40 -3.37
CA HIS A 86 0.01 22.50 -4.32
C HIS A 86 -1.18 23.43 -4.04
N PHE A 87 -2.35 22.87 -3.72
CA PHE A 87 -3.56 23.65 -3.45
C PHE A 87 -3.60 24.28 -2.05
N VAL A 88 -2.95 23.68 -1.05
CA VAL A 88 -3.01 24.17 0.34
C VAL A 88 -2.09 25.37 0.59
N ALA A 89 -1.19 25.72 -0.34
CA ALA A 89 -0.37 26.95 -0.43
C ALA A 89 0.45 27.38 0.81
N SER A 90 0.31 26.72 1.97
CA SER A 90 1.06 26.97 3.19
C SER A 90 1.88 25.74 3.57
N SER A 91 3.20 25.94 3.64
CA SER A 91 4.15 24.99 4.20
C SER A 91 4.04 25.01 5.74
N SER A 92 2.91 24.55 6.28
CA SER A 92 2.70 24.39 7.73
C SER A 92 2.70 22.92 8.11
N ILE A 93 3.21 22.62 9.31
CA ILE A 93 3.26 21.23 9.81
C ILE A 93 1.85 20.61 9.92
N PHE A 94 0.83 21.44 10.16
CA PHE A 94 -0.57 21.05 10.19
C PHE A 94 -1.11 20.67 8.81
N ALA A 95 -0.72 21.39 7.75
CA ALA A 95 -1.05 21.00 6.37
C ALA A 95 -0.44 19.64 6.02
N TYR A 96 0.77 19.36 6.49
CA TYR A 96 1.39 18.05 6.29
C TYR A 96 0.67 16.92 7.03
N LEU A 97 0.24 17.16 8.26
CA LEU A 97 -0.49 16.19 9.06
C LEU A 97 -1.88 15.92 8.48
N GLY A 98 -2.59 16.96 8.06
CA GLY A 98 -3.88 16.83 7.38
C GLY A 98 -3.78 16.06 6.06
N CYS A 99 -2.77 16.37 5.24
CA CYS A 99 -2.49 15.63 4.02
C CYS A 99 -2.21 14.15 4.32
N PHE A 100 -1.36 13.86 5.31
CA PHE A 100 -1.07 12.48 5.71
C PHE A 100 -2.34 11.72 6.10
N VAL A 101 -3.21 12.31 6.93
CA VAL A 101 -4.47 11.67 7.36
C VAL A 101 -5.38 11.40 6.15
N ILE A 102 -5.59 12.38 5.28
CA ILE A 102 -6.45 12.23 4.09
C ILE A 102 -5.91 11.15 3.16
N VAL A 103 -4.61 11.18 2.88
CA VAL A 103 -3.96 10.22 1.99
C VAL A 103 -4.01 8.81 2.59
N VAL A 104 -3.80 8.66 3.90
CA VAL A 104 -3.94 7.37 4.59
C VAL A 104 -5.36 6.84 4.50
N LEU A 105 -6.38 7.68 4.68
CA LEU A 105 -7.79 7.26 4.56
C LEU A 105 -8.17 6.86 3.14
N LEU A 106 -7.61 7.52 2.12
CA LEU A 106 -7.87 7.21 0.71
C LEU A 106 -7.07 5.99 0.21
N SER A 107 -5.94 5.70 0.85
CA SER A 107 -4.99 4.67 0.40
C SER A 107 -5.59 3.26 0.23
N PRO A 108 -6.50 2.75 1.10
CA PRO A 108 -7.09 1.42 0.92
C PRO A 108 -8.05 1.37 -0.26
N PHE A 109 -8.76 2.46 -0.56
CA PHE A 109 -9.64 2.56 -1.71
C PHE A 109 -8.84 2.54 -3.02
N LEU A 110 -7.71 3.25 -3.06
CA LEU A 110 -6.79 3.21 -4.20
C LEU A 110 -6.21 1.81 -4.40
N ALA A 111 -5.84 1.13 -3.31
CA ALA A 111 -5.36 -0.24 -3.36
C ALA A 111 -6.41 -1.19 -3.95
N ALA A 112 -7.68 -1.07 -3.55
CA ALA A 112 -8.77 -1.89 -4.08
C ALA A 112 -9.03 -1.69 -5.59
N ILE A 113 -8.70 -0.52 -6.13
CA ILE A 113 -8.88 -0.20 -7.55
C ILE A 113 -7.68 -0.64 -8.38
N ILE A 114 -6.46 -0.47 -7.85
CA ILE A 114 -5.22 -0.62 -8.61
C ILE A 114 -4.65 -2.04 -8.52
N LEU A 115 -4.79 -2.70 -7.37
CA LEU A 115 -4.21 -4.03 -7.16
C LEU A 115 -5.10 -5.11 -7.79
N PRO A 116 -4.51 -6.19 -8.34
CA PRO A 116 -5.26 -7.30 -8.89
C PRO A 116 -6.08 -8.03 -7.81
N ASP A 117 -7.10 -8.78 -8.23
CA ASP A 117 -7.88 -9.63 -7.30
C ASP A 117 -6.99 -10.68 -6.65
N HIS A 118 -7.29 -11.04 -5.40
CA HIS A 118 -6.54 -12.04 -4.64
C HIS A 118 -6.56 -13.41 -5.33
N ASP A 119 -7.63 -13.77 -6.03
CA ASP A 119 -7.77 -15.05 -6.72
C ASP A 119 -6.80 -15.21 -7.91
N LYS A 120 -6.15 -14.13 -8.34
CA LYS A 120 -5.15 -14.11 -9.43
C LYS A 120 -3.71 -14.18 -8.89
N LEU A 121 -3.54 -14.17 -7.56
CA LEU A 121 -2.27 -14.04 -6.83
C LEU A 121 -1.85 -15.28 -6.07
#